data_AF-A0A538U4U2-F1
#
_entry.id   AF-A0A538U4U2-F1
#
_cell.length_a   1.000
_cell.length_b   1.000
_cell.length_c   1.000
_cell.angle_alpha   90.00
_cell.angle_beta   90.00
_cell.angle_gamma   90.00
#
_symmetry.space_group_name_H-M   'P 1'
#
loop_
_entity.id
_entity.type
_entity.pdbx_description
1 polymer ?
#
loop_
_entity_poly.entity_id
_entity_poly.type
_entity_poly.pdbx_seq_one_letter_code
_entity_poly.pdbx_strand_id
1 'polypeptide(L)'
;MNPRPKGSPGAVAGAREGPGPRARAEARLGLYVHVPFCAVRCSYCDFSSGSLSAAAVTRYLAGVAREAERRAPEASGVAFSSVFFGGGTPSALSARHFRALWDRLRANFAIARGAEITLEANPETVGPALLDAWAAAGINRLSMGAQSFDPEELARLGRIWPSPGPTASAASRST
;
A
#
# COMPACT_ATOMS: atom_id res chain seq x y z
N MET A 1 -15.66 11.68 59.24
CA MET A 1 -15.47 11.40 57.81
C MET A 1 -15.52 12.71 57.03
N ASN A 2 -14.43 13.14 56.41
CA ASN A 2 -14.43 14.29 55.49
C ASN A 2 -14.36 13.76 54.05
N PRO A 3 -15.17 14.23 53.09
CA PRO A 3 -15.17 13.68 51.73
C PRO A 3 -13.91 14.08 50.98
N ARG A 4 -13.32 13.12 50.24
CA ARG A 4 -12.18 13.37 49.34
C ARG A 4 -12.60 14.32 48.20
N PRO A 5 -11.78 15.30 47.81
CA PRO A 5 -12.04 16.09 46.62
C PRO A 5 -11.94 15.21 45.38
N LYS A 6 -12.93 15.33 44.48
CA LYS A 6 -12.94 14.66 43.18
C LYS A 6 -11.86 15.29 42.31
N GLY A 7 -10.86 14.50 41.92
CA GLY A 7 -9.83 14.92 40.98
C GLY A 7 -10.43 15.26 39.61
N SER A 8 -10.07 16.42 39.08
CA SER A 8 -10.40 16.84 37.72
C SER A 8 -9.80 15.85 36.71
N PRO A 9 -10.49 15.54 35.60
CA PRO A 9 -9.86 14.76 34.53
C PRO A 9 -8.69 15.56 33.98
N GLY A 10 -7.48 14.98 34.07
CA GLY A 10 -6.28 15.55 33.50
C GLY A 10 -6.47 15.77 32.00
N ALA A 11 -6.33 17.03 31.57
CA ALA A 11 -6.28 17.37 30.16
C ALA A 11 -5.17 16.55 29.50
N VAL A 12 -5.52 15.79 28.46
CA VAL A 12 -4.55 15.07 27.64
C VAL A 12 -3.70 16.12 26.94
N ALA A 13 -2.47 16.27 27.41
CA ALA A 13 -1.53 17.26 26.91
C ALA A 13 -1.13 16.94 25.45
N GLY A 14 -1.37 17.93 24.59
CA GLY A 14 -0.56 18.19 23.40
C GLY A 14 -0.76 17.27 22.21
N ALA A 15 -1.70 17.61 21.31
CA ALA A 15 -1.45 17.41 19.90
C ALA A 15 -0.14 18.15 19.59
N ARG A 16 0.95 17.42 19.33
CA ARG A 16 2.20 18.04 18.92
C ARG A 16 1.90 18.80 17.63
N GLU A 17 2.00 20.13 17.68
CA GLU A 17 1.86 20.94 16.49
C GLU A 17 2.89 20.44 15.47
N GLY A 18 2.40 19.92 14.34
CA GLY A 18 3.26 19.46 13.27
C GLY A 18 4.09 20.62 12.71
N PRO A 19 5.11 20.34 11.90
CA PRO A 19 6.01 21.36 11.34
C PRO A 19 5.24 22.52 10.71
N GLY A 20 5.75 23.75 10.81
CA GLY A 20 5.11 24.92 10.22
C GLY A 20 5.00 24.82 8.68
N PRO A 21 4.14 25.63 8.03
CA PRO A 21 3.84 25.51 6.60
C PRO A 21 5.06 25.51 5.66
N ARG A 22 6.10 26.31 5.97
CA ARG A 22 7.35 26.34 5.20
C ARG A 22 8.15 25.04 5.32
N ALA A 23 8.34 24.54 6.53
CA ALA A 23 9.04 23.29 6.77
C ALA A 23 8.31 22.08 6.13
N ARG A 24 6.98 22.13 6.05
CA ARG A 24 6.18 21.13 5.32
C ARG A 24 6.36 21.20 3.81
N ALA A 25 6.52 22.39 3.25
CA ALA A 25 6.77 22.59 1.82
C ALA A 25 8.17 22.13 1.38
N GLU A 26 9.16 22.23 2.29
CA GLU A 26 10.54 21.77 2.06
C GLU A 26 10.73 20.27 2.35
N ALA A 27 9.90 19.69 3.21
CA ALA A 27 9.97 18.27 3.55
C ALA A 27 9.51 17.39 2.37
N ARG A 28 10.35 16.42 1.99
CA ARG A 28 9.96 15.32 1.09
C ARG A 28 8.99 14.38 1.80
N LEU A 29 7.71 14.76 1.87
CA LEU A 29 6.67 13.94 2.51
C LEU A 29 6.26 12.76 1.61
N GLY A 30 6.04 11.61 2.24
CA GLY A 30 5.52 10.41 1.61
C GLY A 30 4.11 10.08 2.09
N LEU A 31 3.26 9.58 1.19
CA LEU A 31 1.94 9.04 1.49
C LEU A 31 2.00 7.52 1.46
N TYR A 32 1.86 6.88 2.62
CA TYR A 32 1.72 5.42 2.70
C TYR A 32 0.24 5.03 2.71
N VAL A 33 -0.13 4.07 1.87
CA VAL A 33 -1.49 3.55 1.76
C VAL A 33 -1.46 2.04 2.00
N HIS A 34 -2.01 1.64 3.15
CA HIS A 34 -2.10 0.24 3.51
C HIS A 34 -3.28 -0.44 2.80
N VAL A 35 -3.03 -1.51 2.07
CA VAL A 35 -4.04 -2.38 1.44
C VAL A 35 -4.08 -3.71 2.20
N PRO A 36 -5.09 -3.96 3.05
CA PRO A 36 -5.07 -5.05 4.02
C PRO A 36 -5.64 -6.36 3.44
N PHE A 37 -5.34 -6.70 2.18
CA PHE A 37 -5.92 -7.87 1.52
C PHE A 37 -4.87 -8.79 0.95
N CYS A 38 -5.00 -10.08 1.23
CA CYS A 38 -4.23 -11.13 0.57
C CYS A 38 -5.20 -12.17 -0.03
N ALA A 39 -4.82 -12.76 -1.16
CA ALA A 39 -5.53 -13.94 -1.69
C ALA A 39 -5.32 -15.15 -0.77
N VAL A 40 -4.08 -15.34 -0.34
CA VAL A 40 -3.65 -16.35 0.62
C VAL A 40 -2.72 -15.70 1.63
N ARG A 41 -2.89 -16.00 2.92
CA ARG A 41 -2.00 -15.53 3.98
C ARG A 41 -0.76 -16.43 4.04
N CYS A 42 0.42 -15.84 3.86
CA CYS A 42 1.68 -16.58 3.98
C CYS A 42 1.95 -16.94 5.44
N SER A 43 2.56 -18.11 5.68
CA SER A 43 2.83 -18.64 7.03
C SER A 43 3.79 -17.78 7.86
N TYR A 44 4.68 -17.05 7.18
CA TYR A 44 5.68 -16.16 7.79
C TYR A 44 5.20 -14.71 7.95
N CYS A 45 4.02 -14.36 7.41
CA CYS A 45 3.61 -12.97 7.27
C CYS A 45 2.94 -12.44 8.55
N ASP A 46 3.51 -11.37 9.10
CA ASP A 46 2.96 -10.62 10.23
C ASP A 46 2.33 -9.27 9.81
N PHE A 47 2.18 -9.03 8.50
CA PHE A 47 1.44 -7.86 8.03
C PHE A 47 -0.05 -7.99 8.33
N SER A 48 -0.65 -6.87 8.77
CA SER A 48 -2.11 -6.78 8.96
C SER A 48 -2.81 -7.02 7.62
N SER A 49 -3.42 -8.19 7.47
CA SER A 49 -4.09 -8.58 6.24
C SER A 49 -5.30 -9.45 6.54
N GLY A 50 -6.33 -9.31 5.71
CA GLY A 50 -7.55 -10.09 5.76
C GLY A 50 -7.90 -10.66 4.39
N SER A 51 -8.98 -11.42 4.34
CA SER A 51 -9.42 -12.08 3.11
C SER A 51 -9.94 -11.06 2.10
N LEU A 52 -9.52 -11.23 0.84
CA LEU A 52 -10.01 -10.44 -0.28
C LEU A 52 -11.46 -10.84 -0.64
N SER A 53 -12.38 -9.88 -0.60
CA SER A 53 -13.73 -10.04 -1.18
C SER A 53 -14.24 -8.70 -1.71
N ALA A 54 -15.15 -8.74 -2.68
CA ALA A 54 -15.71 -7.51 -3.27
C ALA A 54 -16.38 -6.60 -2.21
N ALA A 55 -17.10 -7.20 -1.25
CA ALA A 55 -17.71 -6.49 -0.14
C ALA A 55 -16.66 -5.86 0.80
N ALA A 56 -15.59 -6.59 1.12
CA ALA A 56 -14.52 -6.07 1.96
C ALA A 56 -13.77 -4.90 1.28
N VAL A 57 -13.45 -5.04 -0.02
CA VAL A 57 -12.81 -3.98 -0.80
C VAL A 57 -13.70 -2.75 -0.88
N THR A 58 -15.00 -2.91 -1.10
CA THR A 58 -15.95 -1.79 -1.15
C THR A 58 -15.97 -1.00 0.17
N ARG A 59 -16.05 -1.70 1.31
CA ARG A 59 -15.98 -1.05 2.64
C ARG A 59 -14.64 -0.37 2.87
N TYR A 60 -13.54 -1.01 2.46
CA TYR A 60 -12.20 -0.43 2.56
C TYR A 60 -12.09 0.87 1.76
N LEU A 61 -12.52 0.89 0.50
CA LEU A 61 -12.48 2.09 -0.34
C LEU A 61 -13.29 3.25 0.26
N ALA A 62 -14.47 2.96 0.83
CA ALA A 62 -15.27 3.95 1.53
C ALA A 62 -14.57 4.46 2.81
N GLY A 63 -13.91 3.57 3.54
CA GLY A 63 -13.11 3.91 4.72
C GLY A 63 -11.93 4.83 4.38
N VAL A 64 -11.15 4.47 3.36
CA VAL A 64 -10.01 5.28 2.89
C VAL A 64 -10.47 6.64 2.40
N ALA A 65 -11.61 6.72 1.69
CA ALA A 65 -12.16 8.00 1.26
C ALA A 65 -12.43 8.93 2.45
N ARG A 66 -13.15 8.42 3.45
CA ARG A 66 -13.47 9.18 4.67
C ARG A 66 -12.23 9.58 5.45
N GLU A 67 -11.22 8.71 5.52
CA GLU A 67 -9.95 9.07 6.17
C GLU A 67 -9.20 10.13 5.37
N ALA A 68 -9.14 10.01 4.05
CA ALA A 68 -8.49 11.00 3.18
C ALA A 68 -9.14 12.38 3.32
N GLU A 69 -10.48 12.45 3.28
CA GLU A 69 -11.25 13.68 3.49
C GLU A 69 -10.95 14.30 4.87
N ARG A 70 -10.89 13.48 5.93
CA ARG A 70 -10.56 13.97 7.28
C ARG A 70 -9.14 14.50 7.40
N ARG A 71 -8.19 13.92 6.66
CA ARG A 71 -6.77 14.28 6.72
C ARG A 71 -6.38 15.38 5.74
N ALA A 72 -7.20 15.64 4.73
CA ALA A 72 -6.92 16.66 3.70
C ALA A 72 -6.57 18.05 4.29
N PRO A 73 -7.26 18.57 5.33
CA PRO A 73 -6.89 19.85 5.94
C PRO A 73 -5.48 19.84 6.53
N GLU A 74 -5.06 18.74 7.14
CA GLU A 74 -3.71 18.57 7.70
C GLU A 74 -2.65 18.50 6.58
N ALA A 75 -2.99 18.01 5.39
CA ALA A 75 -2.09 17.93 4.25
C ALA A 75 -2.09 19.20 3.37
N SER A 76 -2.88 20.22 3.73
CA SER A 76 -3.02 21.45 2.95
C SER A 76 -1.68 22.17 2.78
N GLY A 77 -1.42 22.64 1.56
CA GLY A 77 -0.17 23.32 1.19
C GLY A 77 1.03 22.40 0.97
N VAL A 78 0.85 21.07 1.03
CA VAL A 78 1.91 20.10 0.77
C VAL A 78 1.59 19.26 -0.47
N ALA A 79 2.61 19.00 -1.27
CA ALA A 79 2.56 18.00 -2.32
C ALA A 79 3.44 16.80 -1.93
N PHE A 80 2.87 15.60 -1.87
CA PHE A 80 3.61 14.39 -1.54
C PHE A 80 4.60 14.04 -2.66
N SER A 81 5.88 13.88 -2.30
CA SER A 81 6.95 13.50 -3.22
C SER A 81 7.02 11.99 -3.47
N SER A 82 6.34 11.20 -2.65
CA SER A 82 6.18 9.77 -2.89
C SER A 82 4.81 9.26 -2.43
N VAL A 83 4.35 8.21 -3.10
CA VAL A 83 3.19 7.40 -2.68
C VAL A 83 3.61 5.94 -2.69
N PHE A 84 3.32 5.22 -1.62
CA PHE A 84 3.62 3.80 -1.51
C PHE A 84 2.37 3.02 -1.14
N PHE A 85 1.92 2.14 -2.04
CA PHE A 85 0.86 1.17 -1.76
C PHE A 85 1.50 -0.13 -1.28
N GLY A 86 1.21 -0.51 -0.05
CA GLY A 86 1.76 -1.73 0.53
C GLY A 86 0.83 -2.42 1.53
N GLY A 87 1.34 -3.42 2.24
CA GLY A 87 0.64 -4.10 3.33
C GLY A 87 0.39 -5.57 3.05
N GLY A 88 -0.83 -5.93 2.66
CA GLY A 88 -1.15 -7.27 2.19
C GLY A 88 -0.64 -7.49 0.77
N THR A 89 -1.52 -7.31 -0.22
CA THR A 89 -1.19 -7.47 -1.63
C THR A 89 -1.95 -6.42 -2.45
N PRO A 90 -1.42 -5.19 -2.56
CA PRO A 90 -2.05 -4.13 -3.37
C PRO A 90 -2.35 -4.56 -4.81
N SER A 91 -1.46 -5.36 -5.41
CA SER A 91 -1.64 -5.94 -6.74
C SER A 91 -2.81 -6.92 -6.87
N ALA A 92 -3.40 -7.39 -5.77
CA ALA A 92 -4.60 -8.22 -5.80
C ALA A 92 -5.89 -7.41 -6.01
N LEU A 93 -5.84 -6.08 -5.91
CA LEU A 93 -6.95 -5.22 -6.31
C LEU A 93 -7.12 -5.27 -7.83
N SER A 94 -8.36 -5.42 -8.29
CA SER A 94 -8.66 -5.25 -9.71
C SER A 94 -8.29 -3.84 -10.18
N ALA A 95 -8.01 -3.68 -11.48
CA ALA A 95 -7.72 -2.37 -12.08
C ALA A 95 -8.79 -1.31 -11.72
N ARG A 96 -10.07 -1.70 -11.72
CA ARG A 96 -11.19 -0.84 -11.31
C ARG A 96 -11.08 -0.41 -9.84
N HIS A 97 -10.81 -1.34 -8.94
CA HIS A 97 -10.71 -1.02 -7.51
C HIS A 97 -9.47 -0.17 -7.21
N PHE A 98 -8.33 -0.47 -7.82
CA PHE A 98 -7.13 0.36 -7.70
C PHE A 98 -7.36 1.76 -8.22
N ARG A 99 -7.98 1.91 -9.40
CA ARG A 99 -8.32 3.22 -9.96
C ARG A 99 -9.23 4.02 -9.02
N ALA A 100 -10.26 3.38 -8.48
CA ALA A 100 -11.17 4.03 -7.53
C ALA A 100 -10.45 4.47 -6.24
N LEU A 101 -9.52 3.66 -5.71
CA LEU A 101 -8.66 4.06 -4.59
C LEU A 101 -7.83 5.29 -4.96
N TRP A 102 -7.17 5.24 -6.10
CA TRP A 102 -6.25 6.27 -6.54
C TRP A 102 -6.93 7.61 -6.80
N ASP A 103 -8.08 7.61 -7.47
CA ASP A 103 -8.86 8.81 -7.75
C ASP A 103 -9.30 9.48 -6.44
N ARG A 104 -9.72 8.70 -5.43
CA ARG A 104 -10.09 9.23 -4.10
C ARG A 104 -8.92 9.89 -3.39
N LEU A 105 -7.72 9.31 -3.47
CA LEU A 105 -6.53 9.89 -2.87
C LEU A 105 -6.14 11.19 -3.58
N ARG A 106 -6.14 11.21 -4.92
CA ARG A 106 -5.81 12.40 -5.72
C ARG A 106 -6.84 13.52 -5.60
N ALA A 107 -8.09 13.21 -5.27
CA ALA A 107 -9.10 14.21 -4.98
C ALA A 107 -8.84 14.97 -3.66
N ASN A 108 -8.08 14.37 -2.74
CA ASN A 108 -7.85 14.90 -1.39
C ASN A 108 -6.41 15.36 -1.14
N PHE A 109 -5.44 14.79 -1.87
CA PHE A 109 -4.02 15.04 -1.65
C PHE A 109 -3.32 15.49 -2.93
N ALA A 110 -2.53 16.55 -2.84
CA ALA A 110 -1.66 16.96 -3.92
C ALA A 110 -0.46 16.00 -4.02
N ILE A 111 -0.20 15.51 -5.23
CA ILE A 111 0.95 14.66 -5.53
C ILE A 111 1.92 15.46 -6.38
N ALA A 112 3.18 15.52 -5.97
CA ALA A 112 4.20 16.31 -6.65
C ALA A 112 4.44 15.80 -8.08
N ARG A 113 4.81 16.72 -8.98
CA ARG A 113 5.25 16.34 -10.32
C ARG A 113 6.53 15.50 -10.20
N GLY A 114 6.57 14.34 -10.85
CA GLY A 114 7.71 13.43 -10.77
C GLY A 114 7.80 12.68 -9.44
N ALA A 115 6.73 12.65 -8.64
CA ALA A 115 6.69 11.82 -7.45
C ALA A 115 6.93 10.34 -7.79
N GLU A 116 7.63 9.64 -6.91
CA GLU A 116 7.71 8.18 -6.99
C GLU A 116 6.36 7.60 -6.54
N ILE A 117 5.75 6.77 -7.36
CA ILE A 117 4.49 6.09 -7.04
C ILE A 117 4.77 4.60 -7.12
N THR A 118 5.01 4.00 -5.95
CA THR A 118 5.34 2.59 -5.78
C THR A 118 4.10 1.76 -5.47
N LEU A 119 3.97 0.62 -6.13
CA LEU A 119 3.02 -0.43 -5.77
C LEU A 119 3.73 -1.73 -5.39
N GLU A 120 3.44 -2.28 -4.21
CA GLU A 120 3.82 -3.66 -3.88
C GLU A 120 3.02 -4.65 -4.74
N ALA A 121 3.75 -5.58 -5.34
CA ALA A 121 3.21 -6.59 -6.21
C ALA A 121 3.77 -7.98 -5.91
N ASN A 122 2.94 -8.97 -6.19
CA ASN A 122 3.32 -10.37 -6.14
C ASN A 122 3.29 -10.96 -7.56
N PRO A 123 4.29 -11.75 -7.97
CA PRO A 123 4.37 -12.35 -9.32
C PRO A 123 3.08 -13.06 -9.75
N GLU A 124 2.42 -13.75 -8.83
CA GLU A 124 1.16 -14.48 -9.04
C GLU A 124 -0.08 -13.59 -9.27
N THR A 125 0.03 -12.30 -8.99
CA THR A 125 -1.09 -11.34 -9.09
C THR A 125 -0.91 -10.31 -10.21
N VAL A 126 0.22 -10.34 -10.92
CA VAL A 126 0.56 -9.36 -11.96
C VAL A 126 0.21 -9.95 -13.32
N GLY A 127 -0.46 -9.16 -14.16
CA GLY A 127 -0.72 -9.49 -15.55
C GLY A 127 -0.63 -8.25 -16.45
N PRO A 128 -0.50 -8.42 -17.78
CA PRO A 128 -0.28 -7.31 -18.71
C PRO A 128 -1.32 -6.18 -18.57
N ALA A 129 -2.60 -6.52 -18.52
CA ALA A 129 -3.68 -5.52 -18.39
C ALA A 129 -3.62 -4.74 -17.06
N LEU A 130 -3.13 -5.35 -15.98
CA LEU A 130 -2.93 -4.65 -14.71
C LEU A 130 -1.72 -3.71 -14.77
N LEU A 131 -0.63 -4.14 -15.40
CA LEU A 131 0.55 -3.30 -15.64
C LEU A 131 0.19 -2.07 -16.45
N ASP A 132 -0.57 -2.23 -17.54
CA ASP A 132 -1.05 -1.11 -18.35
C ASP A 132 -1.93 -0.15 -17.54
N ALA A 133 -2.84 -0.69 -16.72
CA ALA A 133 -3.70 0.12 -15.87
C ALA A 133 -2.91 0.89 -14.79
N TRP A 134 -1.88 0.28 -14.20
CA TRP A 134 -1.02 0.91 -13.21
C TRP A 134 -0.13 1.98 -13.83
N ALA A 135 0.47 1.70 -14.99
CA ALA A 135 1.25 2.68 -15.75
C ALA A 135 0.38 3.89 -16.14
N ALA A 136 -0.83 3.66 -16.64
CA ALA A 136 -1.79 4.72 -16.96
C ALA A 136 -2.23 5.52 -15.72
N ALA A 137 -2.23 4.91 -14.54
CA ALA A 137 -2.48 5.59 -13.27
C ALA A 137 -1.26 6.39 -12.75
N GLY A 138 -0.09 6.22 -13.36
CA GLY A 138 1.16 6.89 -12.99
C GLY A 138 2.04 6.11 -12.02
N ILE A 139 1.74 4.84 -11.73
CA ILE A 139 2.69 3.95 -11.03
C ILE A 139 3.97 3.88 -11.87
N ASN A 140 5.10 4.17 -11.26
CA ASN A 140 6.40 4.22 -11.92
C ASN A 140 7.47 3.36 -11.22
N ARG A 141 7.09 2.66 -10.15
CA ARG A 141 7.93 1.68 -9.46
C ARG A 141 7.10 0.51 -8.93
N LEU A 142 7.62 -0.69 -9.08
CA LEU A 142 7.06 -1.90 -8.46
C LEU A 142 8.03 -2.44 -7.42
N SER A 143 7.49 -2.85 -6.27
CA SER A 143 8.22 -3.62 -5.27
C SER A 143 7.71 -5.05 -5.32
N MET A 144 8.52 -5.99 -5.81
CA MET A 144 8.07 -7.35 -6.09
C MET A 144 8.60 -8.36 -5.07
N GLY A 145 7.69 -9.04 -4.37
CA GLY A 145 8.06 -10.06 -3.40
C GLY A 145 8.26 -11.43 -4.05
N ALA A 146 9.48 -11.77 -4.49
CA ALA A 146 9.79 -13.13 -5.00
C ALA A 146 9.98 -14.15 -3.87
N GLN A 147 10.64 -13.75 -2.78
CA GLN A 147 11.07 -14.57 -1.62
C GLN A 147 12.14 -15.61 -1.95
N SER A 148 11.87 -16.50 -2.90
CA SER A 148 12.81 -17.50 -3.39
C SER A 148 12.55 -17.79 -4.86
N PHE A 149 13.54 -18.38 -5.52
CA PHE A 149 13.40 -18.97 -6.85
C PHE A 149 13.48 -20.50 -6.80
N ASP A 150 13.61 -21.09 -5.60
CA ASP A 150 13.56 -22.53 -5.37
C ASP A 150 12.09 -22.99 -5.24
N PRO A 151 11.61 -23.91 -6.12
CA PRO A 151 10.24 -24.40 -6.06
C PRO A 151 9.87 -25.10 -4.75
N GLU A 152 10.80 -25.82 -4.11
CA GLU A 152 10.54 -26.51 -2.84
C GLU A 152 10.37 -25.51 -1.71
N GLU A 153 11.20 -24.46 -1.66
CA GLU A 153 11.06 -23.40 -0.67
C GLU A 153 9.74 -22.64 -0.84
N LEU A 154 9.38 -22.28 -2.08
CA LEU A 154 8.12 -21.60 -2.38
C LEU A 154 6.91 -22.46 -1.97
N ALA A 155 6.95 -23.76 -2.23
CA ALA A 155 5.91 -24.70 -1.81
C ALA A 155 5.79 -24.76 -0.28
N ARG A 156 6.91 -24.82 0.46
CA ARG A 156 6.91 -24.78 1.94
C ARG A 156 6.34 -23.47 2.50
N LEU A 157 6.56 -22.36 1.80
CA LEU A 157 6.01 -21.05 2.16
C LEU A 157 4.54 -20.87 1.78
N GLY A 158 3.94 -21.85 1.08
CA GLY A 158 2.57 -21.76 0.56
C GLY A 158 2.41 -20.72 -0.55
N ARG A 159 3.50 -20.35 -1.24
CA ARG A 159 3.45 -19.42 -2.37
C ARG A 159 3.12 -20.18 -3.65
N ILE A 160 2.10 -19.70 -4.35
CA ILE A 160 1.73 -20.20 -5.67
C ILE A 160 2.60 -19.45 -6.66
N TRP A 161 3.55 -20.14 -7.29
CA TRP A 161 4.30 -19.58 -8.41
C TRP A 161 3.79 -20.21 -9.71
N PRO A 162 3.49 -19.43 -10.75
CA PRO A 162 3.25 -20.01 -12.06
C PRO A 162 4.55 -20.69 -12.50
N SER A 163 4.52 -22.02 -12.62
CA SER A 163 5.66 -22.79 -13.15
C SER A 163 6.19 -22.07 -14.39
N PRO A 164 7.49 -21.78 -14.49
CA PRO A 164 8.00 -21.25 -15.74
C PRO A 164 7.60 -22.25 -16.82
N GLY A 165 6.86 -21.79 -17.83
CA GLY A 165 6.72 -22.56 -19.07
C GLY A 165 8.12 -22.98 -19.54
N PRO A 166 8.24 -24.08 -20.30
CA PRO A 166 9.51 -24.78 -20.51
C PRO A 166 10.64 -23.78 -20.77
N THR A 167 11.55 -23.65 -19.80
CA THR A 167 12.74 -22.85 -19.97
C THR A 167 13.53 -23.49 -21.10
N ALA A 168 13.86 -22.69 -22.12
CA ALA A 168 14.82 -23.11 -23.13
C ALA A 168 16.09 -23.51 -22.39
N SER A 169 16.37 -24.82 -22.39
CA SER A 169 17.56 -25.43 -21.82
C SER A 169 18.78 -24.60 -22.21
N ALA A 170 19.49 -24.08 -21.20
CA ALA A 170 20.81 -23.52 -21.40
C ALA A 170 21.71 -24.64 -21.89
N ALA A 171 21.97 -24.65 -23.19
CA ALA A 171 22.90 -25.59 -23.82
C ALA A 171 24.26 -25.50 -23.13
N SER A 172 24.66 -26.57 -22.45
CA SER A 172 26.03 -26.78 -22.02
C SER A 172 26.90 -26.86 -23.28
N ARG A 173 27.75 -25.85 -23.48
CA ARG A 173 28.90 -26.00 -24.36
C ARG A 173 29.97 -26.74 -23.57
N SER A 174 30.07 -28.03 -23.81
CA SER A 174 31.25 -28.82 -23.45
C SER A 174 32.43 -28.33 -24.28
N THR A 175 33.55 -28.10 -23.60
CA THR A 175 34.90 -27.88 -24.14
C THR A 175 35.37 -29.03 -25.02
#